data_AF-A0A2S6T7B1-F1
#
_entry.id   AF-A0A2S6T7B1-F1
#
_cell.length_a   1.000
_cell.length_b   1.000
_cell.length_c   1.000
_cell.angle_alpha   90.00
_cell.angle_beta   90.00
_cell.angle_gamma   90.00
#
_symmetry.space_group_name_H-M   'P 1'
#
loop_
_entity.id
_entity.type
_entity.pdbx_description
1 polymer ?
#
loop_
_entity_poly.entity_id
_entity_poly.type
_entity_poly.pdbx_seq_one_letter_code
_entity_poly.pdbx_strand_id
1 'polypeptide(L)' 'MHKSDYFNRVVEQCGYLNKIILEAENLQDLEQTVNLYSTARSETNDLTKSLRLFLSEVKPNEKLKAA' A
#
# COMPACT_ATOMS: atom_id res chain seq x y z
N MET A 1 -14.99 2.42 9.94
CA MET A 1 -14.37 3.33 8.96
C MET A 1 -15.16 3.21 7.65
N HIS A 2 -15.52 4.32 6.99
CA HIS A 2 -16.22 4.21 5.70
C HIS A 2 -15.27 3.69 4.61
N LYS A 3 -15.83 3.02 3.60
CA LYS A 3 -15.02 2.47 2.49
C LYS A 3 -14.21 3.57 1.78
N SER A 4 -14.81 4.75 1.60
CA SER A 4 -14.15 5.92 1.04
C SER A 4 -12.91 6.32 1.83
N ASP A 5 -13.01 6.35 3.16
CA ASP A 5 -11.92 6.76 4.04
C ASP A 5 -10.77 5.75 3.99
N TYR A 6 -11.11 4.45 3.91
CA TYR A 6 -10.12 3.39 3.70
C TYR A 6 -9.37 3.58 2.39
N PHE A 7 -10.10 3.78 1.28
CA PHE A 7 -9.48 3.97 -0.04
C PHE A 7 -8.63 5.24 -0.11
N ASN A 8 -9.04 6.34 0.51
CA ASN A 8 -8.23 7.56 0.58
C ASN A 8 -6.88 7.30 1.28
N ARG A 9 -6.90 6.57 2.41
CA ARG A 9 -5.66 6.15 3.09
C ARG A 9 -4.78 5.25 2.23
N VAL A 10 -5.37 4.32 1.47
CA VAL A 10 -4.63 3.47 0.52
C VAL A 10 -3.94 4.33 -0.54
N VAL A 11 -4.65 5.32 -1.10
CA VAL A 11 -4.08 6.24 -2.10
C VAL A 11 -2.92 7.04 -1.52
N GLU A 12 -3.06 7.58 -0.31
CA GLU A 12 -1.98 8.29 0.39
C GLU A 12 -0.76 7.38 0.61
N GLN A 13 -0.98 6.13 1.05
CA GLN A 13 0.10 5.16 1.27
C GLN A 13 0.82 4.81 -0.03
N CYS A 14 0.10 4.61 -1.13
CA CYS A 14 0.69 4.41 -2.45
C CYS A 14 1.50 5.64 -2.90
N GLY A 15 1.02 6.85 -2.62
CA GLY A 15 1.76 8.07 -2.89
C GLY A 15 3.07 8.18 -2.10
N TYR A 16 3.06 7.76 -0.84
CA TYR A 16 4.27 7.67 -0.01
C TYR A 16 5.27 6.63 -0.54
N LEU A 17 4.80 5.42 -0.85
CA LEU A 17 5.63 4.36 -1.45
C LEU A 17 6.32 4.83 -2.74
N ASN A 18 5.60 5.53 -3.61
CA ASN A 18 6.16 6.07 -4.84
C ASN A 18 7.28 7.09 -4.57
N LYS A 19 7.13 7.94 -3.55
CA LYS A 19 8.18 8.89 -3.15
C LYS A 19 9.44 8.17 -2.67
N ILE A 20 9.31 7.15 -1.83
CA ILE A 20 10.45 6.37 -1.33
C ILE A 20 11.22 5.72 -2.48
N ILE A 21 10.50 5.13 -3.45
CA ILE A 21 11.12 4.46 -4.61
C ILE A 21 11.88 5.48 -5.44
N LEU A 22 11.27 6.63 -5.75
CA LEU A 22 11.94 7.69 -6.51
C LEU A 22 13.15 8.27 -5.75
N GLU A 23 13.07 8.40 -4.43
CA GLU A 23 14.20 8.83 -3.61
C GLU A 23 15.35 7.82 -3.68
N ALA A 24 15.04 6.53 -3.54
CA ALA A 24 16.03 5.45 -3.63
C ALA A 24 16.76 5.40 -4.98
N GLU A 25 16.04 5.66 -6.08
CA GLU A 25 16.61 5.72 -7.44
C GLU A 25 17.57 6.89 -7.65
N ASN A 26 17.45 7.96 -6.87
CA ASN A 26 18.30 9.16 -6.98
C ASN A 26 19.50 9.14 -6.02
N LEU A 27 19.59 8.15 -5.12
CA LEU A 27 20.70 8.03 -4.18
C LEU A 27 21.90 7.31 -4.80
N GLN A 28 23.11 7.78 -4.44
CA GLN A 28 24.38 7.11 -4.76
C GLN A 28 24.85 6.19 -3.63
N ASP A 29 24.34 6.41 -2.41
CA ASP A 29 24.67 5.64 -1.22
C ASP A 29 23.91 4.31 -1.23
N LEU A 30 24.65 3.20 -1.41
CA LEU A 30 24.07 1.87 -1.52
C LEU A 30 23.33 1.43 -0.24
N GLU A 31 23.84 1.79 0.93
CA GLU A 31 23.22 1.40 2.21
C GLU A 31 21.88 2.11 2.37
N GLN A 32 21.83 3.41 2.07
CA GLN A 32 20.60 4.20 2.11
C GLN A 32 19.59 3.71 1.07
N THR A 33 20.02 3.41 -0.16
CA THR A 33 19.15 2.83 -1.20
C THR A 33 18.53 1.51 -0.74
N VAL A 34 19.32 0.60 -0.16
CA VAL A 34 18.82 -0.68 0.37
C VAL A 34 17.82 -0.47 1.51
N ASN A 35 18.07 0.49 2.40
CA ASN A 35 17.16 0.81 3.50
C ASN A 35 15.82 1.36 3.00
N LEU A 36 15.84 2.24 1.99
CA LEU A 36 14.62 2.77 1.38
C LEU A 36 13.80 1.69 0.67
N TYR A 37 14.42 0.83 -0.13
CA TYR A 37 13.71 -0.29 -0.75
C TYR A 37 13.18 -1.31 0.28
N SER A 38 13.92 -1.54 1.36
CA SER A 38 13.46 -2.39 2.46
C SER A 38 12.22 -1.80 3.15
N THR A 39 12.22 -0.48 3.35
CA THR A 39 11.08 0.27 3.88
C THR A 39 9.88 0.15 2.94
N ALA A 40 10.06 0.44 1.64
CA ALA A 40 9.00 0.34 0.64
C ALA A 40 8.39 -1.07 0.58
N ARG A 41 9.22 -2.12 0.68
CA ARG A 41 8.77 -3.51 0.75
C ARG A 41 7.92 -3.78 2.00
N SER A 42 8.37 -3.32 3.17
CA SER A 42 7.63 -3.50 4.43
C SER A 42 6.26 -2.83 4.36
N GLU A 43 6.23 -1.57 3.96
CA GLU A 43 5.00 -0.78 3.84
C GLU A 43 4.04 -1.37 2.80
N THR A 44 4.54 -1.90 1.69
CA THR A 44 3.74 -2.61 0.69
C THR A 44 3.10 -3.88 1.28
N ASN A 45 3.85 -4.64 2.08
CA ASN A 45 3.32 -5.83 2.74
C ASN A 45 2.22 -5.47 3.74
N ASP A 46 2.40 -4.40 4.52
CA ASP A 46 1.43 -3.98 5.53
C ASP A 46 0.16 -3.40 4.89
N LEU A 47 0.29 -2.63 3.82
CA LEU A 47 -0.84 -2.20 2.99
C LEU A 47 -1.63 -3.39 2.44
N THR A 48 -0.93 -4.40 1.92
CA THR A 48 -1.54 -5.62 1.38
C THR A 48 -2.29 -6.39 2.46
N LYS A 49 -1.71 -6.56 3.66
CA LYS A 49 -2.38 -7.20 4.79
C LYS A 49 -3.62 -6.43 5.21
N SER A 50 -3.50 -5.10 5.34
CA SER A 50 -4.60 -4.21 5.70
C SER A 50 -5.76 -4.33 4.70
N LEU A 51 -5.45 -4.36 3.39
CA LEU A 51 -6.47 -4.48 2.34
C LEU A 51 -7.19 -5.81 2.41
N ARG A 52 -6.46 -6.90 2.66
CA ARG A 52 -7.06 -8.22 2.84
C ARG A 52 -8.03 -8.25 4.02
N LEU A 53 -7.64 -7.66 5.16
CA LEU A 53 -8.50 -7.55 6.34
C LEU A 53 -9.75 -6.73 6.03
N PHE A 54 -9.58 -5.54 5.44
CA PHE A 54 -10.70 -4.69 5.05
C PHE A 54 -11.68 -5.40 4.13
N LEU A 55 -11.19 -6.11 3.11
CA LEU A 55 -12.04 -6.89 2.18
C LEU A 55 -12.72 -8.09 2.85
N SER A 56 -12.13 -8.65 3.91
CA SER A 56 -12.76 -9.73 4.68
C SER A 56 -13.93 -9.24 5.55
N GLU A 57 -13.82 -8.02 6.08
CA GLU A 57 -14.86 -7.38 6.89
C GLU A 57 -15.98 -6.79 6.03
N VAL A 58 -15.59 -6.22 4.90
CA VAL A 58 -16.51 -5.74 3.87
C VAL A 58 -16.97 -6.94 3.05
N LYS A 59 -17.96 -7.68 3.55
CA LYS A 59 -18.59 -8.77 2.78
C LYS A 59 -18.80 -8.33 1.33
N PRO A 60 -18.33 -9.09 0.33
CA PRO A 60 -18.67 -8.81 -1.05
C PRO A 60 -20.19 -8.77 -1.12
N ASN A 61 -20.71 -7.72 -1.77
CA ASN A 61 -22.15 -7.58 -1.96
C ASN A 61 -22.61 -8.86 -2.66
N GLU A 62 -23.43 -9.71 -2.02
CA GLU A 62 -23.85 -11.01 -2.59
C GLU A 62 -24.57 -10.86 -3.94
N LYS A 63 -24.92 -9.62 -4.31
CA LYS A 63 -25.47 -9.21 -5.60
C LYS A 63 -24.44 -9.10 -6.74
N LEU A 64 -23.14 -9.21 -6.46
CA LEU A 64 -22.06 -9.30 -7.46
C LEU A 64 -21.59 -10.76 -7.62
N LYS A 65 -22.52 -11.72 -7.68
CA LYS A 65 -22.22 -12.98 -8.36
C LYS A 65 -22.03 -12.63 -9.84
N ALA A 66 -20.91 -13.05 -10.40
CA ALA A 66 -20.45 -12.77 -11.76
C ALA A 66 -21.62 -12.68 -12.77
N ALA A 67 -21.66 -11.55 -13.48
CA ALA A 67 -22.39 -11.43 -14.74
C ALA A 67 -21.68 -12.26 -15.81
#